data_AF-A0A3M2A0I8-F1
#
_entry.id   AF-A0A3M2A0I8-F1
#
_cell.length_a   1.000
_cell.length_b   1.000
_cell.length_c   1.000
_cell.angle_alpha   90.00
_cell.angle_beta   90.00
_cell.angle_gamma   90.00
#
_symmetry.space_group_name_H-M   'P 1'
#
loop_
_entity.id
_entity.type
_entity.pdbx_description
1 polymer ?
#
loop_
_entity_poly.entity_id
_entity_poly.type
_entity_poly.pdbx_seq_one_letter_code
_entity_poly.pdbx_strand_id
1 'polypeptide(L)'
;LARILDDPTLITDAYVDLGPVARVPLGELFGATVWQIVKGEHAPFKSALKLGLLEKLLCSEGGPPEPLCEEVKRRVQAGETPDPYCVLFDAVVEHYRSQGDPATEDLLARCFYLKAGVRVDPDRLKTCERDPGDLGTMTRYAQAWGWGPRRLRHLNEFRTWKFERVRELAKELDRFFLRTYQRIRSRLDNAGETQRITPRDLTVLGRRLQIRYRKAPHKVETLRLVTPGLEESHLTLYREALPDGAAPWRLYRGHASPSNVEQKANDLLRESDDPLEPLVWAAHNGLLGPRTQLGCWDTGRRVTGAELEPAARLVTEVLARVRARSPDAPTLLRPPRTE
;
A
#
# COMPACT_ATOMS: atom_id res chain seq x y z
N LEU A 1 10.62 -22.09 29.90
CA LEU A 1 10.88 -21.29 31.11
C LEU A 1 11.77 -22.03 32.09
N ALA A 2 11.39 -23.20 32.62
CA ALA A 2 12.27 -24.00 33.51
C ALA A 2 13.69 -24.20 32.92
N ARG A 3 13.80 -24.66 31.66
CA ARG A 3 15.10 -24.84 30.98
C ARG A 3 15.94 -23.58 30.73
N ILE A 4 15.36 -22.38 30.77
CA ILE A 4 16.10 -21.11 30.55
C ILE A 4 16.60 -20.56 31.88
N LEU A 5 15.83 -20.77 32.96
CA LEU A 5 16.22 -20.36 34.31
C LEU A 5 17.32 -21.25 34.91
N ASP A 6 17.48 -22.47 34.39
CA ASP A 6 18.56 -23.39 34.76
C ASP A 6 19.87 -23.13 33.99
N ASP A 7 19.90 -22.15 33.07
CA ASP A 7 21.12 -21.79 32.34
C ASP A 7 22.03 -20.91 33.23
N PRO A 8 23.23 -21.39 33.62
CA PRO A 8 24.13 -20.65 34.50
C PRO A 8 24.72 -19.38 33.86
N THR A 9 24.53 -19.18 32.55
CA THR A 9 24.95 -17.97 31.84
C THR A 9 23.89 -16.86 31.91
N LEU A 10 22.67 -17.17 32.38
CA LEU A 10 21.59 -16.21 32.49
C LEU A 10 21.70 -15.45 33.82
N ILE A 11 21.99 -14.15 33.75
CA ILE A 11 21.98 -13.26 34.94
C ILE A 11 20.53 -12.93 35.26
N THR A 12 19.87 -13.75 36.08
CA THR A 12 18.43 -13.64 36.39
C THR A 12 18.01 -12.23 36.85
N ASP A 13 18.86 -11.53 37.58
CA ASP A 13 18.59 -10.17 38.09
C ASP A 13 18.60 -9.09 37.00
N ALA A 14 19.10 -9.40 35.80
CA ALA A 14 19.10 -8.51 34.64
C ALA A 14 17.83 -8.66 33.76
N TYR A 15 16.95 -9.59 34.07
CA TYR A 15 15.76 -9.87 33.27
C TYR A 15 14.47 -9.67 34.06
N VAL A 16 13.46 -9.13 33.38
CA VAL A 16 12.08 -9.06 33.88
C VAL A 16 11.23 -10.05 33.10
N ASP A 17 10.66 -11.03 33.78
CA ASP A 17 9.67 -11.93 33.19
C ASP A 17 8.31 -11.20 33.07
N LEU A 18 7.91 -10.89 31.84
CA LEU A 18 6.63 -10.27 31.53
C LEU A 18 5.49 -11.30 31.40
N GLY A 19 5.78 -12.58 31.60
CA GLY A 19 4.88 -13.68 31.38
C GLY A 19 4.67 -14.02 29.90
N PRO A 20 3.95 -15.11 29.60
CA PRO A 20 3.64 -15.50 28.23
C PRO A 20 2.58 -14.58 27.62
N VAL A 21 2.77 -14.20 26.35
CA VAL A 21 1.69 -13.64 25.52
C VAL A 21 0.80 -14.81 25.08
N ALA A 22 -0.08 -15.28 25.98
CA ALA A 22 -0.87 -16.47 25.71
C ALA A 22 -1.95 -16.23 24.64
N ARG A 23 -2.53 -15.02 24.60
CA ARG A 23 -3.67 -14.67 23.72
C ARG A 23 -3.65 -13.20 23.36
N VAL A 24 -4.13 -12.88 22.15
CA VAL A 24 -4.43 -11.49 21.75
C VAL A 24 -5.93 -11.24 21.97
N PRO A 25 -6.34 -10.30 22.84
CA PRO A 25 -7.75 -9.98 23.03
C PRO A 25 -8.40 -9.48 21.73
N LEU A 26 -9.61 -9.92 21.42
CA LEU A 26 -10.31 -9.53 20.19
C LEU A 26 -10.52 -8.01 20.10
N GLY A 27 -10.80 -7.35 21.23
CA GLY A 27 -10.93 -5.89 21.31
C GLY A 27 -9.66 -5.09 20.90
N GLU A 28 -8.47 -5.72 20.90
CA GLU A 28 -7.22 -5.09 20.41
C GLU A 28 -7.11 -5.12 18.88
N LEU A 29 -7.77 -6.09 18.23
CA LEU A 29 -7.62 -6.33 16.79
C LEU A 29 -8.17 -5.17 15.96
N PHE A 30 -9.21 -4.47 16.44
CA PHE A 30 -9.72 -3.30 15.73
C PHE A 30 -8.68 -2.17 15.66
N GLY A 31 -8.09 -1.80 16.80
CA GLY A 31 -7.06 -0.77 16.85
C GLY A 31 -5.84 -1.15 16.01
N ALA A 32 -5.40 -2.41 16.12
CA ALA A 32 -4.32 -2.95 15.30
C ALA A 32 -4.63 -2.88 13.79
N THR A 33 -5.87 -3.15 13.40
CA THR A 33 -6.34 -3.10 12.00
C THR A 33 -6.22 -1.68 11.46
N VAL A 34 -6.78 -0.69 12.16
CA VAL A 34 -6.71 0.69 11.70
C VAL A 34 -5.26 1.19 11.67
N TRP A 35 -4.44 0.81 12.65
CA TRP A 35 -3.02 1.13 12.65
C TRP A 35 -2.29 0.55 11.44
N GLN A 36 -2.54 -0.72 11.07
CA GLN A 36 -1.94 -1.31 9.87
C GLN A 36 -2.35 -0.59 8.59
N ILE A 37 -3.60 -0.11 8.51
CA ILE A 37 -4.07 0.64 7.33
C ILE A 37 -3.30 1.95 7.18
N VAL A 38 -3.16 2.71 8.27
CA VAL A 38 -2.38 3.95 8.30
C VAL A 38 -0.90 3.68 7.97
N LYS A 39 -0.30 2.63 8.54
CA LYS A 39 1.10 2.27 8.22
C LYS A 39 1.30 1.83 6.77
N GLY A 40 0.24 1.36 6.11
CA GLY A 40 0.27 0.98 4.71
C GLY A 40 0.59 2.13 3.76
N GLU A 41 0.49 3.39 4.20
CA GLU A 41 0.88 4.56 3.41
C GLU A 41 2.36 4.55 3.03
N HIS A 42 3.23 4.05 3.92
CA HIS A 42 4.67 4.02 3.68
C HIS A 42 5.21 2.62 3.43
N ALA A 43 4.54 1.59 3.95
CA ALA A 43 4.98 0.21 3.82
C ALA A 43 3.82 -0.70 3.36
N PRO A 44 3.25 -0.46 2.16
CA PRO A 44 2.00 -1.06 1.73
C PRO A 44 2.03 -2.59 1.74
N PHE A 45 3.10 -3.19 1.23
CA PHE A 45 3.22 -4.65 1.14
C PHE A 45 3.34 -5.33 2.51
N LYS A 46 4.15 -4.75 3.41
CA LYS A 46 4.29 -5.24 4.80
C LYS A 46 2.96 -5.12 5.55
N SER A 47 2.28 -3.99 5.40
CA SER A 47 1.00 -3.75 6.05
C SER A 47 -0.10 -4.64 5.50
N ALA A 48 -0.11 -4.95 4.20
CA ALA A 48 -1.07 -5.88 3.61
C ALA A 48 -0.98 -7.27 4.26
N LEU A 49 0.24 -7.81 4.37
CA LEU A 49 0.48 -9.12 4.99
C LEU A 49 0.06 -9.14 6.46
N LYS A 50 0.42 -8.10 7.22
CA LYS A 50 0.04 -7.98 8.64
C LYS A 50 -1.47 -7.81 8.83
N LEU A 51 -2.13 -7.07 7.94
CA LEU A 51 -3.57 -6.88 7.98
C LEU A 51 -4.31 -8.19 7.70
N GLY A 52 -3.81 -8.99 6.73
CA GLY A 52 -4.31 -10.35 6.50
C GLY A 52 -4.14 -11.27 7.70
N LEU A 53 -3.03 -11.15 8.45
CA LEU A 53 -2.84 -11.89 9.70
C LEU A 53 -3.88 -11.50 10.75
N LEU A 54 -4.22 -10.21 10.89
CA LEU A 54 -5.27 -9.77 11.82
C LEU A 54 -6.64 -10.34 11.44
N GLU A 55 -6.98 -10.38 10.15
CA GLU A 55 -8.21 -11.02 9.66
C GLU A 55 -8.20 -12.52 10.01
N LYS A 56 -7.12 -13.25 9.68
CA LYS A 56 -6.95 -14.67 10.02
C LYS A 56 -7.16 -14.94 11.50
N LEU A 57 -6.55 -14.14 12.39
CA LEU A 57 -6.69 -14.33 13.85
C LEU A 57 -8.16 -14.20 14.26
N LEU A 58 -8.90 -13.26 13.69
CA LEU A 58 -10.34 -13.09 13.97
C LEU A 58 -11.22 -14.19 13.37
N CYS A 59 -10.74 -14.87 12.33
CA CYS A 59 -11.46 -15.95 11.64
C CYS A 59 -11.22 -17.35 12.23
N SER A 60 -10.35 -17.50 13.24
CA SER A 60 -10.01 -18.80 13.77
C SER A 60 -11.19 -19.42 14.51
N GLU A 61 -11.77 -20.49 13.97
CA GLU A 61 -12.78 -21.30 14.68
C GLU A 61 -12.08 -22.21 15.71
N GLY A 62 -12.64 -22.32 16.92
CA GLY A 62 -12.12 -23.22 17.97
C GLY A 62 -11.50 -22.56 19.21
N GLY A 63 -11.58 -21.23 19.34
CA GLY A 63 -11.14 -20.51 20.54
C GLY A 63 -10.33 -19.26 20.21
N PRO A 64 -9.87 -18.52 21.23
CA PRO A 64 -9.08 -17.31 21.01
C PRO A 64 -7.81 -17.64 20.22
N PRO A 65 -7.48 -16.84 19.19
CA PRO A 65 -6.42 -17.17 18.26
C PRO A 65 -5.05 -17.19 18.95
N GLU A 66 -4.30 -18.27 18.74
CA GLU A 66 -2.92 -18.36 19.19
C GLU A 66 -2.06 -17.35 18.40
N PRO A 67 -1.19 -16.57 19.09
CA PRO A 67 -0.25 -15.69 18.40
C PRO A 67 0.69 -16.47 17.50
N LEU A 68 1.00 -15.92 16.31
CA LEU A 68 1.93 -16.54 15.35
C LEU A 68 3.32 -16.83 15.95
N CYS A 69 3.72 -16.10 17.00
CA CYS A 69 5.01 -16.34 17.65
C CYS A 69 5.10 -17.72 18.32
N GLU A 70 3.99 -18.34 18.73
CA GLU A 70 4.01 -19.68 19.30
C GLU A 70 4.38 -20.74 18.25
N GLU A 71 3.91 -20.56 17.02
CA GLU A 71 4.33 -21.40 15.89
C GLU A 71 5.83 -21.26 15.59
N VAL A 72 6.34 -20.03 15.57
CA VAL A 72 7.77 -19.76 15.41
C VAL A 72 8.57 -20.42 16.53
N LYS A 73 8.13 -20.29 17.80
CA LYS A 73 8.78 -20.89 18.96
C LYS A 73 8.81 -22.42 18.87
N ARG A 74 7.71 -23.07 18.49
CA ARG A 74 7.64 -24.53 18.32
C ARG A 74 8.66 -25.03 17.30
N ARG A 75 8.73 -24.39 16.13
CA ARG A 75 9.72 -24.73 15.09
C ARG A 75 11.16 -24.53 15.56
N VAL A 76 11.44 -23.42 16.23
CA VAL A 76 12.78 -23.18 16.83
C VAL A 76 13.13 -24.25 17.86
N GLN A 77 12.19 -24.64 18.73
CA GLN A 77 12.39 -25.71 19.71
C GLN A 77 12.58 -27.09 19.07
N ALA A 78 12.02 -27.30 17.88
CA ALA A 78 12.25 -28.50 17.06
C ALA A 78 13.60 -28.49 16.32
N GLY A 79 14.42 -27.43 16.48
CA GLY A 79 15.73 -27.29 15.83
C GLY A 79 15.69 -26.63 14.45
N GLU A 80 14.55 -26.07 14.04
CA GLU A 80 14.43 -25.31 12.80
C GLU A 80 14.87 -23.84 12.97
N THR A 81 15.23 -23.19 11.86
CA THR A 81 15.46 -21.73 11.80
C THR A 81 14.44 -21.06 10.89
N PRO A 82 13.15 -21.01 11.30
CA PRO A 82 12.10 -20.46 10.45
C PRO A 82 12.27 -18.95 10.27
N ASP A 83 12.14 -18.47 9.04
CA ASP A 83 11.97 -17.05 8.78
C ASP A 83 10.54 -16.62 9.22
N PRO A 84 10.39 -15.68 10.17
CA PRO A 84 9.06 -15.29 10.69
C PRO A 84 8.13 -14.69 9.63
N TYR A 85 8.67 -14.11 8.57
CA TYR A 85 7.90 -13.56 7.47
C TYR A 85 7.37 -14.64 6.53
N CYS A 86 8.12 -15.73 6.32
CA CYS A 86 7.64 -16.92 5.62
C CYS A 86 6.50 -17.58 6.40
N VAL A 87 6.69 -17.78 7.72
CA VAL A 87 5.64 -18.33 8.59
C VAL A 87 4.38 -17.44 8.58
N LEU A 88 4.54 -16.12 8.61
CA LEU A 88 3.43 -15.18 8.49
C LEU A 88 2.73 -15.30 7.15
N PHE A 89 3.50 -15.34 6.05
CA PHE A 89 2.95 -15.40 4.71
C PHE A 89 2.15 -16.68 4.50
N ASP A 90 2.72 -17.83 4.86
CA ASP A 90 2.08 -19.15 4.72
C ASP A 90 0.75 -19.20 5.48
N ALA A 91 0.76 -18.72 6.74
CA ALA A 91 -0.44 -18.70 7.58
C ALA A 91 -1.56 -17.82 7.01
N VAL A 92 -1.19 -16.69 6.38
CA VAL A 92 -2.17 -15.76 5.79
C VAL A 92 -2.68 -16.27 4.44
N VAL A 93 -1.81 -16.79 3.58
CA VAL A 93 -2.22 -17.30 2.27
C VAL A 93 -3.10 -18.53 2.41
N GLU A 94 -2.77 -19.45 3.33
CA GLU A 94 -3.63 -20.61 3.60
C GLU A 94 -5.03 -20.18 4.09
N HIS A 95 -5.10 -19.11 4.88
CA HIS A 95 -6.39 -18.53 5.27
C HIS A 95 -7.21 -18.06 4.08
N TYR A 96 -6.67 -17.23 3.18
CA TYR A 96 -7.47 -16.78 2.02
C TYR A 96 -7.75 -17.88 1.00
N ARG A 97 -6.86 -18.88 0.89
CA ARG A 97 -7.07 -20.07 0.06
C ARG A 97 -8.25 -20.89 0.56
N SER A 98 -8.29 -21.21 1.85
CA SER A 98 -9.42 -21.93 2.48
C SER A 98 -10.76 -21.18 2.39
N GLN A 99 -10.73 -19.84 2.25
CA GLN A 99 -11.92 -19.01 2.03
C GLN A 99 -12.33 -18.92 0.55
N GLY A 100 -11.57 -19.52 -0.38
CA GLY A 100 -11.85 -19.44 -1.81
C GLY A 100 -11.67 -18.05 -2.41
N ASP A 101 -10.69 -17.27 -1.93
CA ASP A 101 -10.38 -15.91 -2.44
C ASP A 101 -9.03 -15.89 -3.19
N PRO A 102 -8.95 -16.49 -4.40
CA PRO A 102 -7.70 -16.60 -5.16
C PRO A 102 -7.15 -15.24 -5.59
N ALA A 103 -8.00 -14.22 -5.72
CA ALA A 103 -7.59 -12.86 -6.06
C ALA A 103 -6.79 -12.22 -4.91
N THR A 104 -7.24 -12.43 -3.67
CA THR A 104 -6.51 -11.94 -2.50
C THR A 104 -5.25 -12.76 -2.23
N GLU A 105 -5.29 -14.09 -2.43
CA GLU A 105 -4.09 -14.94 -2.40
C GLU A 105 -3.01 -14.42 -3.36
N ASP A 106 -3.38 -14.18 -4.62
CA ASP A 106 -2.46 -13.67 -5.65
C ASP A 106 -1.87 -12.30 -5.29
N LEU A 107 -2.70 -11.38 -4.77
CA LEU A 107 -2.27 -10.06 -4.31
C LEU A 107 -1.26 -10.18 -3.16
N LEU A 108 -1.51 -11.05 -2.19
CA LEU A 108 -0.63 -11.23 -1.04
C LEU A 108 0.69 -11.90 -1.43
N ALA A 109 0.68 -12.84 -2.39
CA ALA A 109 1.89 -13.41 -2.98
C ALA A 109 2.73 -12.33 -3.68
N ARG A 110 2.11 -11.44 -4.46
CA ARG A 110 2.80 -10.27 -5.04
C ARG A 110 3.35 -9.35 -3.96
N CYS A 111 2.59 -9.07 -2.90
CA CYS A 111 3.05 -8.25 -1.79
C CYS A 111 4.26 -8.87 -1.10
N PHE A 112 4.25 -10.18 -0.85
CA PHE A 112 5.37 -10.88 -0.24
C PHE A 112 6.63 -10.79 -1.08
N TYR A 113 6.52 -11.05 -2.39
CA TYR A 113 7.63 -10.92 -3.34
C TYR A 113 8.20 -9.49 -3.38
N LEU A 114 7.34 -8.49 -3.56
CA LEU A 114 7.75 -7.08 -3.60
C LEU A 114 8.31 -6.60 -2.25
N LYS A 115 7.85 -7.18 -1.13
CA LYS A 115 8.36 -6.88 0.20
C LYS A 115 9.74 -7.50 0.47
N ALA A 116 10.00 -8.68 -0.05
CA ALA A 116 11.31 -9.32 0.02
C ALA A 116 12.36 -8.50 -0.72
N GLY A 117 11.98 -7.86 -1.83
CA GLY A 117 12.85 -6.95 -2.57
C GLY A 117 13.97 -7.66 -3.33
N VAL A 118 13.89 -8.97 -3.46
CA VAL A 118 14.79 -9.80 -4.28
C VAL A 118 14.33 -9.85 -5.72
N ARG A 119 15.26 -10.15 -6.63
CA ARG A 119 14.99 -10.34 -8.06
C ARG A 119 15.31 -11.76 -8.47
N VAL A 120 14.29 -12.60 -8.58
CA VAL A 120 14.44 -13.98 -9.04
C VAL A 120 14.63 -13.98 -10.55
N ASP A 121 15.76 -14.51 -11.02
CA ASP A 121 15.98 -14.77 -12.43
C ASP A 121 15.01 -15.88 -12.90
N PRO A 122 14.20 -15.67 -13.95
CA PRO A 122 13.35 -16.71 -14.50
C PRO A 122 14.05 -18.03 -14.84
N ASP A 123 15.31 -18.01 -15.25
CA ASP A 123 16.03 -19.23 -15.59
C ASP A 123 16.34 -20.09 -14.36
N ARG A 124 16.40 -19.46 -13.16
CA ARG A 124 16.51 -20.16 -11.87
C ARG A 124 15.27 -20.98 -11.51
N LEU A 125 14.13 -20.76 -12.18
CA LEU A 125 12.96 -21.62 -11.97
C LEU A 125 13.19 -23.06 -12.44
N LYS A 126 14.14 -23.29 -13.36
CA LYS A 126 14.45 -24.62 -13.91
C LYS A 126 15.51 -25.35 -13.08
N THR A 127 16.38 -24.59 -12.43
CA THR A 127 17.46 -25.13 -11.59
C THR A 127 16.93 -25.19 -10.16
N CYS A 128 16.62 -26.38 -9.66
CA CYS A 128 16.23 -26.61 -8.25
C CYS A 128 17.41 -26.42 -7.29
N GLU A 129 18.19 -25.35 -7.43
CA GLU A 129 19.29 -25.03 -6.53
C GLU A 129 18.70 -24.53 -5.21
N ARG A 130 19.00 -25.25 -4.12
CA ARG A 130 18.70 -24.84 -2.74
C ARG A 130 19.67 -23.75 -2.32
N ASP A 131 19.66 -22.63 -3.02
CA ASP A 131 20.46 -21.48 -2.63
C ASP A 131 20.00 -21.00 -1.26
N PRO A 132 20.93 -20.81 -0.31
CA PRO A 132 20.58 -20.27 0.99
C PRO A 132 20.11 -18.80 0.87
N GLY A 133 19.30 -18.37 1.84
CA GLY A 133 18.86 -16.99 1.98
C GLY A 133 17.59 -16.62 1.21
N ASP A 134 17.34 -15.31 1.11
CA ASP A 134 16.08 -14.75 0.62
C ASP A 134 15.82 -15.09 -0.85
N LEU A 135 16.86 -15.10 -1.69
CA LEU A 135 16.72 -15.39 -3.12
C LEU A 135 16.24 -16.83 -3.37
N GLY A 136 16.87 -17.82 -2.73
CA GLY A 136 16.45 -19.22 -2.88
C GLY A 136 15.08 -19.48 -2.25
N THR A 137 14.76 -18.82 -1.15
CA THR A 137 13.42 -18.87 -0.55
C THR A 137 12.36 -18.32 -1.50
N MET A 138 12.57 -17.14 -2.07
CA MET A 138 11.62 -16.57 -3.03
C MET A 138 11.54 -17.33 -4.35
N THR A 139 12.63 -17.99 -4.78
CA THR A 139 12.62 -18.87 -5.95
C THR A 139 11.70 -20.07 -5.70
N ARG A 140 11.79 -20.72 -4.53
CA ARG A 140 10.90 -21.82 -4.14
C ARG A 140 9.43 -21.40 -4.09
N TYR A 141 9.15 -20.23 -3.51
CA TYR A 141 7.79 -19.67 -3.52
C TYR A 141 7.28 -19.41 -4.94
N ALA A 142 8.09 -18.78 -5.79
CA ALA A 142 7.72 -18.52 -7.18
C ALA A 142 7.41 -19.81 -7.97
N GLN A 143 8.19 -20.88 -7.73
CA GLN A 143 7.90 -22.21 -8.27
C GLN A 143 6.59 -22.79 -7.73
N ALA A 144 6.39 -22.75 -6.41
CA ALA A 144 5.18 -23.26 -5.76
C ALA A 144 3.89 -22.54 -6.21
N TRP A 145 3.97 -21.24 -6.48
CA TRP A 145 2.85 -20.46 -7.03
C TRP A 145 2.64 -20.64 -8.54
N GLY A 146 3.48 -21.43 -9.22
CA GLY A 146 3.42 -21.62 -10.67
C GLY A 146 3.72 -20.35 -11.48
N TRP A 147 4.53 -19.43 -10.95
CA TRP A 147 4.82 -18.18 -11.65
C TRP A 147 5.75 -18.39 -12.83
N GLY A 148 5.30 -17.99 -14.02
CA GLY A 148 6.09 -18.07 -15.24
C GLY A 148 7.12 -16.93 -15.42
N PRO A 149 8.06 -17.07 -16.37
CA PRO A 149 9.11 -16.09 -16.64
C PRO A 149 8.63 -14.66 -16.91
N ARG A 150 7.49 -14.51 -17.59
CA ARG A 150 6.90 -13.19 -17.90
C ARG A 150 6.50 -12.44 -16.63
N ARG A 151 5.92 -13.15 -15.67
CA ARG A 151 5.46 -12.57 -14.39
C ARG A 151 6.64 -12.16 -13.51
N LEU A 152 7.67 -12.99 -13.43
CA LEU A 152 8.88 -12.66 -12.67
C LEU A 152 9.61 -11.45 -13.24
N ARG A 153 9.83 -11.40 -14.56
CA ARG A 153 10.43 -10.22 -15.21
C ARG A 153 9.65 -8.96 -14.90
N HIS A 154 8.32 -9.04 -15.04
CA HIS A 154 7.45 -7.93 -14.69
C HIS A 154 7.63 -7.48 -13.23
N LEU A 155 7.58 -8.38 -12.24
CA LEU A 155 7.75 -8.01 -10.83
C LEU A 155 9.17 -7.54 -10.49
N ASN A 156 10.21 -8.03 -11.16
CA ASN A 156 11.60 -7.59 -10.96
C ASN A 156 11.82 -6.13 -11.39
N GLU A 157 11.04 -5.69 -12.38
CA GLU A 157 11.02 -4.32 -12.93
C GLU A 157 10.12 -3.39 -12.12
N PHE A 158 9.65 -3.78 -10.93
CA PHE A 158 8.72 -2.99 -10.12
C PHE A 158 9.13 -1.52 -9.94
N ARG A 159 10.43 -1.25 -9.73
CA ARG A 159 10.96 0.12 -9.56
C ARG A 159 10.88 0.98 -10.83
N THR A 160 10.71 0.37 -11.99
CA THR A 160 10.61 1.03 -13.30
C THR A 160 9.23 0.84 -13.92
N TRP A 161 8.25 0.41 -13.11
CA TRP A 161 6.88 0.25 -13.59
C TRP A 161 6.31 1.58 -14.08
N LYS A 162 5.55 1.46 -15.16
CA LYS A 162 4.71 2.54 -15.66
C LYS A 162 3.65 2.91 -14.62
N PHE A 163 3.30 4.20 -14.56
CA PHE A 163 2.32 4.75 -13.61
C PHE A 163 1.00 3.96 -13.56
N GLU A 164 0.51 3.51 -14.71
CA GLU A 164 -0.76 2.79 -14.83
C GLU A 164 -0.72 1.48 -14.02
N ARG A 165 0.39 0.75 -14.09
CA ARG A 165 0.59 -0.51 -13.37
C ARG A 165 0.75 -0.29 -11.87
N VAL A 166 1.49 0.76 -11.49
CA VAL A 166 1.59 1.21 -10.10
C VAL A 166 0.20 1.54 -9.56
N ARG A 167 -0.60 2.28 -10.34
CA ARG A 167 -1.98 2.68 -10.00
C ARG A 167 -2.91 1.48 -9.87
N GLU A 168 -2.80 0.49 -10.75
CA GLU A 168 -3.57 -0.76 -10.68
C GLU A 168 -3.29 -1.52 -9.37
N LEU A 169 -2.01 -1.78 -9.05
CA LEU A 169 -1.62 -2.43 -7.81
C LEU A 169 -2.03 -1.62 -6.57
N ALA A 170 -1.89 -0.29 -6.63
CA ALA A 170 -2.33 0.61 -5.57
C ALA A 170 -3.84 0.51 -5.30
N LYS A 171 -4.66 0.44 -6.36
CA LYS A 171 -6.12 0.25 -6.26
C LYS A 171 -6.49 -1.12 -5.73
N GLU A 172 -5.77 -2.17 -6.12
CA GLU A 172 -5.94 -3.53 -5.57
C GLU A 172 -5.67 -3.56 -4.06
N LEU A 173 -4.56 -2.94 -3.64
CA LEU A 173 -4.22 -2.79 -2.22
C LEU A 173 -5.27 -1.97 -1.48
N ASP A 174 -5.71 -0.83 -2.00
CA ASP A 174 -6.75 -0.02 -1.34
C ASP A 174 -8.06 -0.80 -1.16
N ARG A 175 -8.46 -1.59 -2.16
CA ARG A 175 -9.62 -2.49 -2.06
C ARG A 175 -9.41 -3.60 -1.03
N PHE A 176 -8.22 -4.20 -0.96
CA PHE A 176 -7.90 -5.19 0.05
C PHE A 176 -7.99 -4.59 1.46
N PHE A 177 -7.34 -3.45 1.70
CA PHE A 177 -7.34 -2.79 3.01
C PHE A 177 -8.75 -2.42 3.47
N LEU A 178 -9.57 -1.85 2.57
CA LEU A 178 -10.94 -1.45 2.91
C LEU A 178 -11.86 -2.65 3.16
N ARG A 179 -11.76 -3.70 2.33
CA ARG A 179 -12.56 -4.93 2.51
C ARG A 179 -12.19 -5.65 3.80
N THR A 180 -10.91 -5.83 4.09
CA THR A 180 -10.46 -6.45 5.34
C THR A 180 -10.87 -5.64 6.56
N TYR A 181 -10.75 -4.30 6.50
CA TYR A 181 -11.27 -3.42 7.56
C TYR A 181 -12.76 -3.65 7.83
N GLN A 182 -13.58 -3.66 6.77
CA GLN A 182 -15.02 -3.86 6.89
C GLN A 182 -15.34 -5.24 7.48
N ARG A 183 -14.69 -6.30 7.00
CA ARG A 183 -14.88 -7.67 7.52
C ARG A 183 -14.50 -7.78 9.00
N ILE A 184 -13.36 -7.21 9.39
CA ILE A 184 -12.91 -7.21 10.78
C ILE A 184 -13.90 -6.46 11.66
N ARG A 185 -14.33 -5.26 11.23
CA ARG A 185 -15.32 -4.47 11.95
C ARG A 185 -16.64 -5.23 12.12
N SER A 186 -17.21 -5.75 11.04
CA SER A 186 -18.46 -6.51 11.10
C SER A 186 -18.39 -7.72 12.04
N ARG A 187 -17.26 -8.44 12.05
CA ARG A 187 -17.08 -9.60 12.94
C ARG A 187 -16.98 -9.21 14.41
N LEU A 188 -16.25 -8.13 14.72
CA LEU A 188 -16.15 -7.63 16.10
C LEU A 188 -17.49 -7.10 16.61
N ASP A 189 -18.23 -6.36 15.75
CA ASP A 189 -19.57 -5.87 16.07
C ASP A 189 -20.52 -7.04 16.34
N ASN A 190 -20.49 -8.10 15.53
CA ASN A 190 -21.29 -9.32 15.72
C ASN A 190 -20.91 -10.12 16.98
N ALA A 191 -19.66 -10.07 17.40
CA ALA A 191 -19.18 -10.74 18.61
C ALA A 191 -19.55 -9.98 19.91
N GLY A 192 -20.11 -8.77 19.80
CA GLY A 192 -20.40 -7.92 20.96
C GLY A 192 -19.13 -7.45 21.70
N GLU A 193 -17.97 -7.50 21.04
CA GLU A 193 -16.68 -7.17 21.65
C GLU A 193 -16.53 -5.66 21.80
N THR A 194 -16.19 -5.22 23.02
CA THR A 194 -15.87 -3.81 23.27
C THR A 194 -14.46 -3.51 22.79
N GLN A 195 -14.34 -2.51 21.93
CA GLN A 195 -13.06 -2.10 21.38
C GLN A 195 -12.15 -1.58 22.50
N ARG A 196 -10.91 -2.11 22.59
CA ARG A 196 -9.91 -1.72 23.61
C ARG A 196 -9.01 -0.55 23.17
N ILE A 197 -9.41 0.16 22.13
CA ILE A 197 -8.72 1.35 21.65
C ILE A 197 -9.16 2.59 22.44
N THR A 198 -8.21 3.47 22.79
CA THR A 198 -8.58 4.72 23.45
C THR A 198 -9.45 5.58 22.51
N PRO A 199 -10.46 6.32 23.02
CA PRO A 199 -11.27 7.21 22.18
C PRO A 199 -10.43 8.24 21.40
N ARG A 200 -9.32 8.66 21.99
CA ARG A 200 -8.33 9.54 21.37
C ARG A 200 -7.70 8.90 20.14
N ASP A 201 -7.15 7.69 20.27
CA ASP A 201 -6.50 7.00 19.16
C ASP A 201 -7.49 6.62 18.07
N LEU A 202 -8.69 6.19 18.47
CA LEU A 202 -9.78 5.92 17.53
C LEU A 202 -10.13 7.15 16.69
N THR A 203 -10.20 8.32 17.33
CA THR A 203 -10.47 9.59 16.64
C THR A 203 -9.35 9.96 15.67
N VAL A 204 -8.10 9.89 16.11
CA VAL A 204 -6.92 10.21 15.29
C VAL A 204 -6.84 9.28 14.07
N LEU A 205 -6.95 7.98 14.30
CA LEU A 205 -6.85 6.95 13.27
C LEU A 205 -8.05 6.99 12.31
N GLY A 206 -9.27 7.17 12.83
CA GLY A 206 -10.48 7.31 12.03
C GLY A 206 -10.42 8.53 11.10
N ARG A 207 -9.89 9.67 11.58
CA ARG A 207 -9.71 10.85 10.74
C ARG A 207 -8.63 10.67 9.68
N ARG A 208 -7.55 9.94 9.97
CA ARG A 208 -6.57 9.56 8.93
C ARG A 208 -7.22 8.73 7.82
N LEU A 209 -8.05 7.74 8.19
CA LEU A 209 -8.83 6.98 7.20
C LEU A 209 -9.74 7.88 6.38
N GLN A 210 -10.44 8.83 7.00
CA GLN A 210 -11.30 9.77 6.28
C GLN A 210 -10.49 10.68 5.33
N ILE A 211 -9.36 11.23 5.79
CA ILE A 211 -8.45 12.01 4.96
C ILE A 211 -7.91 11.19 3.80
N ARG A 212 -7.73 9.88 3.97
CA ARG A 212 -7.23 9.00 2.90
C ARG A 212 -8.30 8.59 1.89
N TYR A 213 -9.47 8.18 2.37
CA TYR A 213 -10.47 7.45 1.56
C TYR A 213 -11.75 8.25 1.25
N ARG A 214 -12.11 9.25 2.06
CA ARG A 214 -13.34 10.04 1.83
C ARG A 214 -13.18 10.88 0.56
N LYS A 215 -14.12 10.75 -0.38
CA LYS A 215 -14.23 11.70 -1.50
C LYS A 215 -14.88 12.99 -1.00
N ALA A 216 -14.35 14.14 -1.42
CA ALA A 216 -14.92 15.45 -1.13
C ALA A 216 -14.66 16.38 -2.32
N PRO A 217 -15.53 17.37 -2.57
CA PRO A 217 -15.29 18.41 -3.57
C PRO A 217 -13.93 19.08 -3.33
N HIS A 218 -13.20 19.39 -4.40
CA HIS A 218 -11.88 20.05 -4.38
C HIS A 218 -10.77 19.34 -3.59
N LYS A 219 -11.03 18.15 -3.06
CA LYS A 219 -10.00 17.35 -2.40
C LYS A 219 -9.14 16.64 -3.43
N VAL A 220 -7.85 16.96 -3.42
CA VAL A 220 -6.87 16.28 -4.26
C VAL A 220 -6.74 14.82 -3.85
N GLU A 221 -7.04 13.91 -4.79
CA GLU A 221 -6.91 12.48 -4.57
C GLU A 221 -5.44 12.10 -4.36
N THR A 222 -5.18 11.40 -3.26
CA THR A 222 -3.85 10.87 -2.93
C THR A 222 -3.75 9.42 -3.38
N LEU A 223 -2.78 9.11 -4.22
CA LEU A 223 -2.48 7.75 -4.66
C LEU A 223 -1.64 7.03 -3.59
N ARG A 224 -1.83 5.72 -3.48
CA ARG A 224 -0.93 4.87 -2.69
C ARG A 224 0.39 4.78 -3.45
N LEU A 225 1.42 5.45 -2.95
CA LEU A 225 2.78 5.31 -3.47
C LEU A 225 3.30 3.93 -3.09
N VAL A 226 3.30 3.00 -4.05
CA VAL A 226 3.84 1.65 -3.87
C VAL A 226 5.30 1.54 -4.30
N THR A 227 5.78 2.45 -5.16
CA THR A 227 7.17 2.53 -5.63
C THR A 227 7.72 3.95 -5.47
N PRO A 228 9.02 4.12 -5.17
CA PRO A 228 9.69 5.40 -5.37
C PRO A 228 9.83 5.71 -6.88
N GLY A 229 9.91 7.01 -7.23
CA GLY A 229 10.27 7.44 -8.59
C GLY A 229 9.12 7.48 -9.60
N LEU A 230 7.97 8.06 -9.23
CA LEU A 230 6.86 8.30 -10.16
C LEU A 230 7.03 9.58 -11.00
N GLU A 231 8.12 10.33 -10.83
CA GLU A 231 8.36 11.55 -11.61
C GLU A 231 8.42 11.20 -13.10
N GLU A 232 7.50 11.79 -13.88
CA GLU A 232 7.46 11.58 -15.32
C GLU A 232 8.38 12.59 -16.02
N SER A 233 9.07 12.15 -17.08
CA SER A 233 9.96 13.03 -17.83
C SER A 233 9.20 14.10 -18.62
N HIS A 234 8.01 13.75 -19.13
CA HIS A 234 7.16 14.63 -19.92
C HIS A 234 5.70 14.40 -19.54
N LEU A 235 4.97 15.49 -19.35
CA LEU A 235 3.51 15.50 -19.19
C LEU A 235 2.92 16.53 -20.15
N THR A 236 1.76 16.24 -20.75
CA THR A 236 1.07 17.17 -21.64
C THR A 236 -0.31 17.50 -21.12
N LEU A 237 -0.58 18.78 -20.89
CA LEU A 237 -1.92 19.27 -20.63
C LEU A 237 -2.61 19.52 -21.97
N TYR A 238 -3.70 18.80 -22.24
CA TYR A 238 -4.41 18.78 -23.51
C TYR A 238 -5.86 19.23 -23.30
N ARG A 239 -6.32 20.14 -24.16
CA ARG A 239 -7.69 20.59 -24.24
C ARG A 239 -8.11 20.75 -25.68
N GLU A 240 -9.24 20.15 -26.00
CA GLU A 240 -9.87 20.21 -27.30
C GLU A 240 -11.35 20.52 -27.10
N ALA A 241 -11.85 21.48 -27.88
CA ALA A 241 -13.26 21.85 -27.87
C ALA A 241 -14.08 20.73 -28.50
N LEU A 242 -14.98 20.11 -27.72
CA LEU A 242 -15.90 19.09 -28.23
C LEU A 242 -17.09 19.77 -28.94
N PRO A 243 -17.77 19.05 -29.86
CA PRO A 243 -18.95 19.56 -30.57
C PRO A 243 -20.09 20.01 -29.64
N ASP A 244 -20.20 19.40 -28.45
CA ASP A 244 -21.21 19.70 -27.42
C ASP A 244 -20.83 20.91 -26.53
N GLY A 245 -19.81 21.67 -26.91
CA GLY A 245 -19.32 22.84 -26.15
C GLY A 245 -18.47 22.50 -24.91
N ALA A 246 -18.46 21.23 -24.47
CA ALA A 246 -17.57 20.75 -23.42
C ALA A 246 -16.09 20.79 -23.88
N ALA A 247 -15.18 21.18 -22.99
CA ALA A 247 -13.75 21.22 -23.30
C ALA A 247 -12.92 20.92 -22.05
N PRO A 248 -13.00 19.69 -21.51
CA PRO A 248 -12.29 19.32 -20.29
C PRO A 248 -10.79 19.30 -20.54
N TRP A 249 -10.03 19.69 -19.53
CA TRP A 249 -8.60 19.58 -19.45
C TRP A 249 -8.20 18.14 -19.15
N ARG A 250 -7.33 17.58 -19.97
CA ARG A 250 -6.81 16.22 -19.85
C ARG A 250 -5.31 16.27 -19.66
N LEU A 251 -4.80 15.60 -18.63
CA LEU A 251 -3.37 15.45 -18.43
C LEU A 251 -2.93 14.09 -18.96
N TYR A 252 -2.08 14.10 -19.99
CA TYR A 252 -1.49 12.92 -20.57
C TYR A 252 -0.05 12.73 -20.13
N ARG A 253 0.35 11.46 -20.06
CA ARG A 253 1.74 11.06 -19.95
C ARG A 253 2.46 11.17 -21.29
N GLY A 254 3.67 11.72 -21.26
CA GLY A 254 4.48 11.95 -22.45
C GLY A 254 3.94 13.07 -23.32
N HIS A 255 4.39 13.11 -24.57
CA HIS A 255 3.92 14.07 -25.57
C HIS A 255 2.56 13.65 -26.12
N ALA A 256 1.57 14.52 -25.98
CA ALA A 256 0.26 14.38 -26.63
C ALA A 256 0.07 15.49 -27.68
N SER A 257 -0.47 15.12 -28.83
CA SER A 257 -0.80 16.01 -29.94
C SER A 257 -2.08 15.54 -30.61
N PRO A 258 -2.77 16.39 -31.40
CA PRO A 258 -3.96 15.97 -32.14
C PRO A 258 -3.76 14.70 -32.98
N SER A 259 -2.55 14.51 -33.51
CA SER A 259 -2.21 13.35 -34.34
C SER A 259 -2.08 12.03 -33.58
N ASN A 260 -1.93 12.04 -32.24
CA ASN A 260 -1.68 10.82 -31.46
C ASN A 260 -2.60 10.63 -30.24
N VAL A 261 -3.39 11.65 -29.88
CA VAL A 261 -4.15 11.66 -28.62
C VAL A 261 -5.16 10.51 -28.53
N GLU A 262 -5.78 10.12 -29.65
CA GLU A 262 -6.72 9.00 -29.74
C GLU A 262 -6.08 7.65 -29.36
N GLN A 263 -4.79 7.48 -29.66
CA GLN A 263 -4.04 6.26 -29.35
C GLN A 263 -3.49 6.26 -27.91
N LYS A 264 -3.56 7.40 -27.22
CA LYS A 264 -3.01 7.63 -25.87
C LYS A 264 -4.05 7.49 -24.76
N ALA A 265 -5.14 6.77 -24.99
CA ALA A 265 -6.17 6.52 -23.96
C ALA A 265 -5.59 5.92 -22.67
N ASN A 266 -4.60 5.03 -22.78
CA ASN A 266 -3.93 4.43 -21.62
C ASN A 266 -2.98 5.39 -20.89
N ASP A 267 -2.53 6.46 -21.55
CA ASP A 267 -1.63 7.48 -20.99
C ASP A 267 -2.41 8.64 -20.34
N LEU A 268 -3.75 8.60 -20.33
CA LEU A 268 -4.58 9.60 -19.66
C LEU A 268 -4.49 9.43 -18.14
N LEU A 269 -3.96 10.46 -17.47
CA LEU A 269 -3.72 10.46 -16.04
C LEU A 269 -4.90 11.05 -15.26
N ARG A 270 -5.42 12.19 -15.71
CA ARG A 270 -6.49 12.96 -15.04
C ARG A 270 -7.29 13.79 -16.04
N GLU A 271 -8.58 13.96 -15.77
CA GLU A 271 -9.49 14.86 -16.49
C GLU A 271 -10.17 15.80 -15.48
N SER A 272 -10.34 17.08 -15.83
CA SER A 272 -11.02 18.10 -15.03
C SER A 272 -11.51 19.27 -15.89
N ASP A 273 -12.46 20.07 -15.40
CA ASP A 273 -12.88 21.32 -16.04
C ASP A 273 -11.92 22.50 -15.76
N ASP A 274 -11.03 22.36 -14.76
CA ASP A 274 -10.04 23.37 -14.36
C ASP A 274 -8.63 22.93 -14.81
N PRO A 275 -7.84 23.77 -15.53
CA PRO A 275 -6.47 23.42 -15.93
C PRO A 275 -5.52 23.20 -14.75
N LEU A 276 -5.78 23.80 -13.59
CA LEU A 276 -4.92 23.69 -12.40
C LEU A 276 -5.14 22.38 -11.65
N GLU A 277 -6.34 21.81 -11.66
CA GLU A 277 -6.59 20.57 -10.90
C GLU A 277 -5.68 19.41 -11.35
N PRO A 278 -5.51 19.10 -12.65
CA PRO A 278 -4.60 18.03 -13.08
C PRO A 278 -3.14 18.30 -12.69
N LEU A 279 -2.69 19.56 -12.73
CA LEU A 279 -1.33 19.94 -12.33
C LEU A 279 -1.11 19.79 -10.83
N VAL A 280 -2.05 20.29 -10.00
CA VAL A 280 -2.03 20.13 -8.55
C VAL A 280 -2.05 18.65 -8.18
N TRP A 281 -2.87 17.85 -8.85
CA TRP A 281 -2.94 16.41 -8.64
C TRP A 281 -1.63 15.70 -9.03
N ALA A 282 -1.04 16.04 -10.18
CA ALA A 282 0.22 15.45 -10.63
C ALA A 282 1.38 15.82 -9.69
N ALA A 283 1.46 17.09 -9.29
CA ALA A 283 2.41 17.54 -8.29
C ALA A 283 2.20 16.80 -6.97
N HIS A 284 0.95 16.75 -6.45
CA HIS A 284 0.57 16.07 -5.20
C HIS A 284 0.98 14.60 -5.15
N ASN A 285 0.91 13.91 -6.28
CA ASN A 285 1.27 12.49 -6.38
C ASN A 285 2.72 12.24 -6.80
N GLY A 286 3.52 13.29 -6.99
CA GLY A 286 4.94 13.19 -7.34
C GLY A 286 5.21 12.83 -8.80
N LEU A 287 4.22 13.00 -9.68
CA LEU A 287 4.35 12.84 -11.13
C LEU A 287 5.01 14.06 -11.77
N LEU A 288 4.73 15.25 -11.22
CA LEU A 288 5.31 16.52 -11.62
C LEU A 288 6.44 16.89 -10.65
N GLY A 289 7.66 16.95 -11.16
CA GLY A 289 8.86 17.31 -10.42
C GLY A 289 9.76 18.29 -11.18
N PRO A 290 10.93 18.65 -10.62
CA PRO A 290 11.84 19.63 -11.21
C PRO A 290 12.37 19.24 -12.60
N ARG A 291 12.36 17.95 -12.95
CA ARG A 291 12.86 17.45 -14.25
C ARG A 291 11.74 17.16 -15.25
N THR A 292 10.49 17.31 -14.85
CA THR A 292 9.34 17.09 -15.72
C THR A 292 9.17 18.25 -16.69
N GLN A 293 9.18 17.96 -17.98
CA GLN A 293 8.83 18.94 -19.01
C GLN A 293 7.31 18.96 -19.21
N LEU A 294 6.73 20.16 -19.28
CA LEU A 294 5.31 20.36 -19.49
C LEU A 294 5.01 20.82 -20.91
N GLY A 295 4.26 20.00 -21.65
CA GLY A 295 3.63 20.36 -22.90
C GLY A 295 2.23 20.93 -22.68
N CYS A 296 1.77 21.76 -23.61
CA CYS A 296 0.41 22.27 -23.65
C CYS A 296 -0.16 22.18 -25.05
N TRP A 297 -1.38 21.69 -25.16
CA TRP A 297 -2.18 21.80 -26.36
C TRP A 297 -3.56 22.29 -25.96
N ASP A 298 -3.95 23.49 -26.40
CA ASP A 298 -5.28 24.06 -26.16
C ASP A 298 -5.77 24.70 -27.45
N THR A 299 -6.83 24.14 -28.05
CA THR A 299 -7.43 24.69 -29.27
C THR A 299 -7.98 26.10 -29.07
N GLY A 300 -8.33 26.47 -27.83
CA GLY A 300 -8.81 27.81 -27.47
C GLY A 300 -7.73 28.82 -27.08
N ARG A 301 -6.44 28.43 -27.02
CA ARG A 301 -5.31 29.25 -26.52
C ARG A 301 -5.60 29.99 -25.20
N ARG A 302 -6.43 29.42 -24.32
CA ARG A 302 -6.70 29.98 -22.98
C ARG A 302 -5.50 29.80 -22.05
N VAL A 303 -4.67 28.80 -22.33
CA VAL A 303 -3.43 28.55 -21.61
C VAL A 303 -2.32 28.32 -22.62
N THR A 304 -1.20 29.03 -22.44
CA THR A 304 0.01 28.83 -23.23
C THR A 304 1.04 28.02 -22.46
N GLY A 305 1.94 27.33 -23.16
CA GLY A 305 3.05 26.60 -22.51
C GLY A 305 3.92 27.51 -21.63
N ALA A 306 4.04 28.79 -21.99
CA ALA A 306 4.79 29.79 -21.23
C ALA A 306 4.16 30.13 -19.86
N GLU A 307 2.83 30.04 -19.73
CA GLU A 307 2.11 30.28 -18.48
C GLU A 307 2.07 29.04 -17.56
N LEU A 308 2.17 27.84 -18.16
CA LEU A 308 2.08 26.59 -17.42
C LEU A 308 3.30 26.28 -16.56
N GLU A 309 4.50 26.56 -17.04
CA GLU A 309 5.69 26.28 -16.24
C GLU A 309 5.74 27.11 -14.94
N PRO A 310 5.51 28.45 -14.94
CA PRO A 310 5.42 29.21 -13.71
C PRO A 310 4.32 28.70 -12.76
N ALA A 311 3.14 28.36 -13.29
CA ALA A 311 2.05 27.82 -12.50
C ALA A 311 2.41 26.48 -11.84
N ALA A 312 3.00 25.56 -12.61
CA ALA A 312 3.49 24.28 -12.12
C ALA A 312 4.56 24.42 -11.03
N ARG A 313 5.51 25.36 -11.22
CA ARG A 313 6.53 25.68 -10.21
C ARG A 313 5.87 26.17 -8.91
N LEU A 314 4.97 27.15 -9.00
CA LEU A 314 4.24 27.67 -7.84
C LEU A 314 3.44 26.57 -7.12
N VAL A 315 2.72 25.74 -7.86
CA VAL A 315 1.96 24.60 -7.31
C VAL A 315 2.88 23.65 -6.54
N THR A 316 4.03 23.32 -7.12
CA THR A 316 5.00 22.41 -6.50
C THR A 316 5.58 23.00 -5.21
N GLU A 317 5.91 24.30 -5.21
CA GLU A 317 6.40 25.02 -4.04
C GLU A 317 5.36 25.09 -2.90
N VAL A 318 4.11 25.43 -3.24
CA VAL A 318 3.00 25.47 -2.27
C VAL A 318 2.78 24.09 -1.67
N LEU A 319 2.72 23.05 -2.50
CA LEU A 319 2.53 21.68 -2.02
C LEU A 319 3.70 21.18 -1.18
N ALA A 320 4.94 21.55 -1.49
CA ALA A 320 6.08 21.19 -0.65
C ALA A 320 5.95 21.77 0.78
N ARG A 321 5.47 23.01 0.92
CA ARG A 321 5.19 23.63 2.21
C ARG A 321 4.04 22.95 2.96
N VAL A 322 3.01 22.50 2.25
CA VAL A 322 1.85 21.80 2.82
C VAL A 322 2.20 20.37 3.24
N ARG A 323 2.93 19.60 2.42
CA ARG A 323 3.31 18.21 2.72
C ARG A 323 4.22 18.05 3.92
N ALA A 324 5.03 19.06 4.22
CA ALA A 324 5.82 19.09 5.45
C ALA A 324 4.95 19.01 6.72
N ARG A 325 3.63 19.22 6.61
CA ARG A 325 2.67 19.28 7.71
C ARG A 325 1.62 18.16 7.62
N SER A 326 2.06 16.90 7.54
CA SER A 326 1.13 15.79 7.83
C SER A 326 0.49 16.04 9.19
N PRO A 327 -0.85 16.06 9.31
CA PRO A 327 -1.50 16.54 10.51
C PRO A 327 -1.12 15.64 11.69
N ASP A 328 -0.54 16.28 12.71
CA ASP A 328 -0.16 15.62 13.95
C ASP A 328 -1.40 15.20 14.75
N ALA A 329 -1.21 14.34 15.74
CA ALA A 329 -2.32 13.87 16.57
C ALA A 329 -3.10 15.04 17.22
N PRO A 330 -2.47 16.11 17.75
CA PRO A 330 -3.17 17.30 18.22
C PRO A 330 -4.07 17.96 17.17
N THR A 331 -3.59 18.17 15.95
CA THR A 331 -4.39 18.75 14.86
C THR A 331 -5.59 17.87 14.52
N LEU A 332 -5.37 16.56 14.48
CA LEU A 332 -6.42 15.57 14.24
C LEU A 332 -7.40 15.42 15.40
N LEU A 333 -7.18 15.99 16.58
CA LEU A 333 -8.14 15.95 17.68
C LEU A 333 -9.02 17.20 17.75
N ARG A 334 -8.63 18.30 17.10
CA ARG A 334 -9.43 19.53 17.07
C ARG A 334 -10.79 19.30 16.41
N PRO A 335 -11.88 19.93 16.86
CA PRO A 335 -13.14 19.85 16.13
C PRO A 335 -12.96 20.27 14.66
N PRO A 336 -13.74 19.71 13.72
CA PRO A 336 -13.70 20.15 12.33
C PRO A 336 -13.95 21.65 12.28
N ARG A 337 -13.19 22.37 11.46
CA ARG A 337 -13.49 23.76 11.16
C ARG A 337 -14.82 23.77 10.43
N THR A 338 -15.85 24.32 11.06
CA THR A 338 -17.07 24.72 10.35
C THR A 338 -16.68 25.82 9.38
N GLU A 339 -16.91 25.57 8.10
CA GLU A 339 -16.79 26.58 7.03
C GLU A 339 -17.84 27.68 7.19
#